data_AF-A0A6H9FWV6-F1
#
_entry.id   AF-A0A6H9FWV6-F1
#
_cell.length_a   1.000
_cell.length_b   1.000
_cell.length_c   1.000
_cell.angle_alpha   90.00
_cell.angle_beta   90.00
_cell.angle_gamma   90.00
#
_symmetry.space_group_name_H-M   'P 1'
#
loop_
_entity.id
_entity.type
_entity.pdbx_description
1 polymer ?
#
loop_
_entity_poly.entity_id
_entity_poly.type
_entity_poly.pdbx_seq_one_letter_code
_entity_poly.pdbx_strand_id
1 'polypeptide(L)'
;MRRQYSLPNCTLILDGFGDDFAPANPGDSRPLLSILTNVECRLIGANKVPQGGRVFLENLVQAVSQYAQEFLSGVRHPQDPVHEPDHVYLEKIGQNLHRLVWYPSTDLNIPESPVKIEISTVQLFDLIEAIDQFFADTRTLPDLTLKLQPVSRRYHKVNESAASRTVPFLAGLGSLVACALLFYLLPVPQVRKPENPPIPAASPSPTVPTNPVPPPR
;
A
#
# COMPACT_ATOMS: atom_id res chain seq x y z
N MET A 1 14.96 -24.05 -13.76
CA MET A 1 13.51 -23.92 -13.52
C MET A 1 13.03 -22.57 -14.02
N ARG A 2 11.71 -22.40 -14.22
CA ARG A 2 11.12 -21.18 -14.78
C ARG A 2 9.91 -20.72 -13.96
N ARG A 3 9.80 -19.43 -13.70
CA ARG A 3 8.66 -18.74 -13.06
C ARG A 3 8.13 -17.69 -14.03
N GLN A 4 6.81 -17.56 -14.08
CA GLN A 4 6.15 -16.63 -15.00
C GLN A 4 4.99 -15.93 -14.29
N TYR A 5 4.95 -14.61 -14.43
CA TYR A 5 3.88 -13.74 -13.96
C TYR A 5 3.27 -13.09 -15.21
N SER A 6 2.12 -13.59 -15.63
CA SER A 6 1.53 -13.26 -16.93
C SER A 6 0.22 -12.49 -16.77
N LEU A 7 0.21 -11.29 -17.31
CA LEU A 7 -0.94 -10.40 -17.42
C LEU A 7 -1.25 -10.14 -18.89
N PRO A 8 -2.39 -9.50 -19.21
CA PRO A 8 -2.83 -9.33 -20.59
C PRO A 8 -1.82 -8.64 -21.49
N ASN A 9 -1.05 -7.66 -21.00
CA ASN A 9 -0.08 -6.91 -21.82
C ASN A 9 1.37 -7.01 -21.36
N CYS A 10 1.64 -7.76 -20.28
CA CYS A 10 2.97 -7.92 -19.71
C CYS A 10 3.18 -9.37 -19.22
N THR A 11 4.33 -9.96 -19.54
CA THR A 11 4.77 -11.23 -18.96
C THR A 11 6.18 -11.06 -18.41
N LEU A 12 6.33 -11.22 -17.09
CA LEU A 12 7.62 -11.26 -16.43
C LEU A 12 8.06 -12.73 -16.27
N ILE A 13 9.19 -13.09 -16.87
CA ILE A 13 9.70 -14.46 -16.89
C ILE A 13 11.04 -14.51 -16.15
N LEU A 14 11.16 -15.39 -15.17
CA LEU A 14 12.39 -15.59 -14.40
C LEU A 14 12.86 -17.02 -14.61
N ASP A 15 14.08 -17.17 -15.08
CA ASP A 15 14.77 -18.45 -15.24
C ASP A 15 15.90 -18.55 -14.20
N GLY A 16 16.03 -19.72 -13.58
CA GLY A 16 16.96 -19.88 -12.47
C GLY A 16 17.14 -21.30 -11.94
N PHE A 17 17.86 -21.39 -10.84
CA PHE A 17 18.14 -22.59 -10.06
C PHE A 17 17.78 -22.38 -8.59
N GLY A 18 17.73 -23.46 -7.84
CA GLY A 18 17.32 -23.45 -6.45
C GLY A 18 17.09 -24.85 -5.96
N ASP A 19 16.74 -24.95 -4.69
CA ASP A 19 16.90 -26.18 -3.93
C ASP A 19 15.57 -26.93 -3.79
N ASP A 20 15.58 -28.21 -4.14
CA ASP A 20 14.40 -29.10 -4.07
C ASP A 20 14.13 -29.58 -2.63
N PHE A 21 15.06 -29.35 -1.70
CA PHE A 21 15.06 -29.97 -0.36
C PHE A 21 14.37 -29.17 0.76
N ALA A 22 13.75 -28.01 0.48
CA ALA A 22 13.09 -27.20 1.50
C ALA A 22 11.54 -27.24 1.38
N PRO A 23 10.85 -28.19 2.05
CA PRO A 23 9.41 -28.11 2.22
C PRO A 23 9.10 -27.02 3.25
N ALA A 24 8.81 -25.80 2.79
CA ALA A 24 8.46 -24.71 3.71
C ALA A 24 7.06 -24.88 4.30
N ASN A 25 6.17 -25.69 3.68
CA ASN A 25 4.84 -26.01 4.22
C ASN A 25 4.29 -27.34 3.66
N PRO A 26 3.59 -28.15 4.46
CA PRO A 26 2.84 -29.31 3.97
C PRO A 26 1.65 -28.81 3.13
N GLY A 27 1.82 -28.77 1.82
CA GLY A 27 0.79 -28.34 0.85
C GLY A 27 1.34 -27.61 -0.38
N ASP A 28 2.60 -27.16 -0.33
CA ASP A 28 3.21 -26.37 -1.39
C ASP A 28 4.39 -27.13 -2.01
N SER A 29 4.10 -27.83 -3.11
CA SER A 29 5.00 -28.73 -3.84
C SER A 29 5.90 -28.02 -4.85
N ARG A 30 5.86 -26.68 -4.92
CA ARG A 30 6.68 -25.93 -5.87
C ARG A 30 8.11 -25.77 -5.34
N PRO A 31 9.14 -26.09 -6.16
CA PRO A 31 10.53 -25.97 -5.75
C PRO A 31 10.93 -24.50 -5.52
N LEU A 32 11.89 -24.25 -4.64
CA LEU A 32 12.36 -22.89 -4.35
C LEU A 32 13.25 -22.40 -5.50
N LEU A 33 13.01 -21.20 -6.05
CA LEU A 33 13.94 -20.52 -6.96
C LEU A 33 14.75 -19.50 -6.17
N SER A 34 16.04 -19.77 -5.94
CA SER A 34 16.93 -18.90 -5.13
C SER A 34 18.08 -18.27 -5.93
N ILE A 35 18.39 -18.80 -7.11
CA ILE A 35 19.45 -18.29 -7.99
C ILE A 35 18.83 -17.89 -9.32
N LEU A 36 18.99 -16.63 -9.70
CA LEU A 36 18.47 -16.07 -10.95
C LEU A 36 19.54 -16.14 -12.05
N THR A 37 19.23 -16.80 -13.17
CA THR A 37 20.13 -16.83 -14.33
C THR A 37 19.73 -15.80 -15.38
N ASN A 38 18.44 -15.62 -15.60
CA ASN A 38 17.90 -14.68 -16.58
C ASN A 38 16.52 -14.19 -16.18
N VAL A 39 16.20 -12.98 -16.58
CA VAL A 39 14.88 -12.36 -16.49
C VAL A 39 14.54 -11.77 -17.83
N GLU A 40 13.29 -11.93 -18.26
CA GLU A 40 12.75 -11.27 -19.43
C GLU A 40 11.46 -10.52 -19.06
N CYS A 41 11.33 -9.29 -19.55
CA CYS A 41 10.10 -8.50 -19.46
C CYS A 41 9.47 -8.41 -20.85
N ARG A 42 8.43 -9.20 -21.11
CA ARG A 42 7.76 -9.23 -22.42
C ARG A 42 6.54 -8.31 -22.39
N LEU A 43 6.57 -7.27 -23.20
CA LEU A 43 5.48 -6.31 -23.36
C LEU A 43 4.83 -6.50 -24.73
N ILE A 44 3.50 -6.55 -24.79
CA ILE A 44 2.79 -6.74 -26.06
C ILE A 44 3.10 -5.59 -27.03
N GLY A 45 3.44 -5.91 -28.27
CA GLY A 45 3.72 -4.92 -29.31
C GLY A 45 5.06 -4.20 -29.16
N ALA A 46 5.89 -4.55 -28.17
CA ALA A 46 7.26 -4.04 -28.06
C ALA A 46 8.19 -4.78 -29.04
N ASN A 47 9.01 -4.03 -29.77
CA ASN A 47 9.98 -4.60 -30.72
C ASN A 47 11.25 -5.15 -30.06
N LYS A 48 11.43 -4.88 -28.76
CA LYS A 48 12.57 -5.32 -27.96
C LYS A 48 12.04 -5.93 -26.66
N VAL A 49 12.75 -6.93 -26.15
CA VAL A 49 12.46 -7.57 -24.85
C VAL A 49 13.61 -7.21 -23.91
N PRO A 50 13.41 -6.35 -22.89
CA PRO A 50 14.39 -6.11 -21.86
C PRO A 50 14.66 -7.43 -21.15
N GLN A 51 15.93 -7.78 -21.04
CA GLN A 51 16.33 -9.05 -20.44
C GLN A 51 17.68 -8.89 -19.73
N GLY A 52 17.90 -9.63 -18.65
CA GLY A 52 19.16 -9.54 -17.94
C GLY A 52 19.18 -10.40 -16.70
N GLY A 53 20.23 -10.25 -15.90
CA GLY A 53 20.38 -10.96 -14.64
C GLY A 53 19.66 -10.29 -13.46
N ARG A 54 20.15 -10.61 -12.26
CA ARG A 54 19.63 -10.05 -11.01
C ARG A 54 19.70 -8.53 -10.93
N VAL A 55 20.82 -7.94 -11.37
CA VAL A 55 21.02 -6.48 -11.35
C VAL A 55 19.95 -5.78 -12.20
N PHE A 56 19.66 -6.33 -13.39
CA PHE A 56 18.59 -5.83 -14.25
C PHE A 56 17.22 -5.91 -13.54
N LEU A 57 16.89 -7.04 -12.91
CA LEU A 57 15.63 -7.19 -12.18
C LEU A 57 15.51 -6.19 -11.02
N GLU A 58 16.55 -6.03 -10.22
CA GLU A 58 16.61 -5.07 -9.11
C GLU A 58 16.36 -3.65 -9.59
N ASN A 59 17.06 -3.22 -10.64
CA ASN A 59 16.92 -1.88 -11.21
C ASN A 59 15.57 -1.69 -11.90
N LEU A 60 15.04 -2.71 -12.59
CA LEU A 60 13.71 -2.68 -13.19
C LEU A 60 12.63 -2.48 -12.13
N VAL A 61 12.66 -3.29 -11.06
CA VAL A 61 11.68 -3.19 -9.97
C VAL A 61 11.78 -1.81 -9.33
N GLN A 62 12.98 -1.35 -8.99
CA GLN A 62 13.19 -0.05 -8.37
C GLN A 62 12.65 1.08 -9.25
N ALA A 63 12.98 1.07 -10.55
CA ALA A 63 12.53 2.08 -11.50
C ALA A 63 11.01 2.10 -11.65
N VAL A 64 10.38 0.92 -11.80
CA VAL A 64 8.92 0.81 -11.92
C VAL A 64 8.22 1.28 -10.65
N SER A 65 8.70 0.90 -9.47
CA SER A 65 8.09 1.33 -8.21
C SER A 65 8.24 2.83 -7.97
N GLN A 66 9.41 3.41 -8.24
CA GLN A 66 9.62 4.86 -8.14
C GLN A 66 8.70 5.61 -9.12
N TYR A 67 8.66 5.17 -10.37
CA TYR A 67 7.81 5.77 -11.39
C TYR A 67 6.31 5.63 -11.05
N ALA A 68 5.88 4.48 -10.53
CA ALA A 68 4.51 4.27 -10.07
C ALA A 68 4.15 5.20 -8.92
N GLN A 69 5.05 5.39 -7.94
CA GLN A 69 4.84 6.34 -6.85
C GLN A 69 4.66 7.77 -7.37
N GLU A 70 5.51 8.22 -8.30
CA GLU A 70 5.37 9.55 -8.92
C GLU A 70 4.07 9.69 -9.69
N PHE A 71 3.74 8.70 -10.52
CA PHE A 71 2.57 8.71 -11.38
C PHE A 71 1.26 8.70 -10.58
N LEU A 72 1.19 7.89 -9.51
CA LEU A 72 0.00 7.77 -8.66
C LEU A 72 -0.13 8.90 -7.64
N SER A 73 0.99 9.42 -7.11
CA SER A 73 0.96 10.51 -6.13
C SER A 73 0.85 11.91 -6.76
N GLY A 74 1.19 12.03 -8.05
CA GLY A 74 1.33 13.32 -8.74
C GLY A 74 2.52 14.16 -8.24
N VAL A 75 3.36 13.61 -7.36
CA VAL A 75 4.56 14.26 -6.83
C VAL A 75 5.75 13.83 -7.67
N ARG A 76 6.42 14.80 -8.32
CA ARG A 76 7.65 14.50 -9.04
C ARG A 76 8.76 14.13 -8.07
N HIS A 77 9.46 13.05 -8.36
CA HIS A 77 10.72 12.74 -7.70
C HIS A 77 11.84 13.39 -8.52
N PRO A 78 12.76 14.15 -7.89
CA PRO A 78 13.99 14.53 -8.57
C PRO A 78 14.81 13.25 -8.79
N GLN A 79 14.78 12.75 -10.02
CA GLN A 79 15.72 11.74 -10.50
C GLN A 79 16.88 12.52 -11.13
N ASP A 80 18.05 12.51 -10.53
CA ASP A 80 19.24 12.93 -11.26
C ASP A 80 19.49 11.86 -12.33
N PRO A 81 19.54 12.22 -13.63
CA PRO A 81 19.75 11.25 -14.70
C PRO A 81 21.21 10.81 -14.69
N VAL A 82 21.57 9.98 -13.73
CA VAL A 82 22.89 9.36 -13.66
C VAL A 82 22.92 8.25 -14.71
N HIS A 83 23.65 8.50 -15.80
CA HIS A 83 23.90 7.51 -16.85
C HIS A 83 24.96 6.52 -16.38
N GLU A 84 24.61 5.74 -15.35
CA GLU A 84 25.44 4.66 -14.83
C GLU A 84 25.18 3.35 -15.59
N PRO A 85 26.18 2.44 -15.64
CA PRO A 85 25.98 1.08 -16.11
C PRO A 85 24.84 0.37 -15.34
N ASP A 86 24.13 -0.53 -16.02
CA ASP A 86 22.93 -1.24 -15.53
C ASP A 86 21.73 -0.35 -15.15
N HIS A 87 21.74 0.94 -15.48
CA HIS A 87 20.65 1.83 -15.10
C HIS A 87 19.35 1.52 -15.87
N VAL A 88 18.22 1.54 -15.14
CA VAL A 88 16.87 1.43 -15.69
C VAL A 88 16.05 2.61 -15.19
N TYR A 89 15.30 3.27 -16.06
CA TYR A 89 14.37 4.33 -15.67
C TYR A 89 13.12 4.34 -16.55
N LEU A 90 12.06 4.99 -16.04
CA LEU A 90 10.85 5.27 -16.81
C LEU A 90 10.62 6.78 -16.90
N GLU A 91 10.18 7.23 -18.06
CA GLU A 91 9.80 8.63 -18.30
C GLU A 91 8.41 8.74 -18.93
N LYS A 92 7.68 9.82 -18.60
CA LYS A 92 6.41 10.14 -19.27
C LYS A 92 6.69 10.89 -20.56
N ILE A 93 6.26 10.33 -21.70
CA ILE A 93 6.47 10.94 -23.04
C ILE A 93 5.18 11.45 -23.69
N GLY A 94 4.01 11.11 -23.13
CA GLY A 94 2.71 11.58 -23.59
C GLY A 94 1.64 11.43 -22.51
N GLN A 95 0.37 11.68 -22.85
CA GLN A 95 -0.72 11.61 -21.86
C GLN A 95 -0.87 10.20 -21.26
N ASN A 96 -0.93 9.18 -22.12
CA ASN A 96 -1.06 7.77 -21.75
C ASN A 96 0.10 6.91 -22.29
N LEU A 97 1.26 7.55 -22.47
CA LEU A 97 2.43 6.96 -23.10
C LEU A 97 3.67 7.23 -22.25
N HIS A 98 4.43 6.17 -22.01
CA HIS A 98 5.62 6.13 -21.18
C HIS A 98 6.75 5.47 -21.94
N ARG A 99 7.98 5.68 -21.50
CA ARG A 99 9.14 5.02 -22.07
C ARG A 99 9.95 4.37 -20.97
N LEU A 100 10.18 3.07 -21.11
CA LEU A 100 11.15 2.30 -20.33
C LEU A 100 12.49 2.38 -21.06
N VAL A 101 13.54 2.76 -20.33
CA VAL A 101 14.90 2.83 -20.85
C VAL A 101 15.81 1.97 -19.98
N TRP A 102 16.59 1.10 -20.61
CA TRP A 102 17.57 0.23 -19.95
C TRP A 102 18.94 0.38 -20.62
N TYR A 103 19.98 0.59 -19.80
CA TYR A 103 21.39 0.66 -20.18
C TYR A 103 22.08 -0.64 -19.74
N PRO A 104 22.19 -1.67 -20.60
CA PRO A 104 22.94 -2.89 -20.27
C PRO A 104 24.40 -2.58 -19.95
N SER A 105 24.93 -3.15 -18.86
CA SER A 105 26.38 -3.24 -18.67
C SER A 105 26.99 -4.22 -19.66
N THR A 106 28.05 -3.79 -20.35
CA THR A 106 28.88 -4.64 -21.20
C THR A 106 30.28 -4.78 -20.61
N ASP A 107 30.76 -6.04 -20.49
CA ASP A 107 32.14 -6.36 -20.07
C ASP A 107 33.20 -5.93 -21.08
N LEU A 108 32.78 -5.58 -22.29
CA LEU A 108 33.62 -4.99 -23.32
C LEU A 108 33.27 -3.50 -23.37
N ASN A 109 34.27 -2.62 -23.43
CA ASN A 109 34.18 -1.14 -23.47
C ASN A 109 33.39 -0.56 -24.68
N ILE A 110 32.40 -1.27 -25.20
CA ILE A 110 31.49 -0.86 -26.26
C ILE A 110 30.13 -0.65 -25.60
N PRO A 111 29.70 0.60 -25.34
CA PRO A 111 28.38 0.84 -24.79
C PRO A 111 27.33 0.32 -25.78
N GLU A 112 26.60 -0.73 -25.38
CA GLU A 112 25.42 -1.14 -26.12
C GLU A 112 24.40 0.00 -26.14
N SER A 113 23.76 0.20 -27.30
CA SER A 113 22.73 1.23 -27.43
C SER A 113 21.61 0.95 -26.42
N PRO A 114 21.10 1.95 -25.69
CA PRO A 114 20.07 1.73 -24.69
C PRO A 114 18.83 1.09 -25.31
N VAL A 115 18.24 0.15 -24.58
CA VAL A 115 16.97 -0.46 -24.94
C VAL A 115 15.87 0.50 -24.53
N LYS A 116 15.21 1.10 -25.54
CA LYS A 116 14.09 2.02 -25.36
C LYS A 116 12.81 1.34 -25.80
N ILE A 117 11.82 1.31 -24.93
CA ILE A 117 10.52 0.70 -25.19
C ILE A 117 9.43 1.67 -24.79
N GLU A 118 8.56 2.00 -25.75
CA GLU A 118 7.38 2.79 -25.47
C GLU A 118 6.26 1.86 -24.97
N ILE A 119 5.65 2.23 -23.86
CA ILE A 119 4.59 1.48 -23.21
C ILE A 119 3.40 2.39 -22.96
N SER A 120 2.19 1.86 -23.14
CA SER A 120 0.96 2.52 -22.74
C SER A 120 0.78 2.50 -21.21
N THR A 121 -0.11 3.34 -20.69
CA THR A 121 -0.48 3.30 -19.27
C THR A 121 -1.07 1.95 -18.85
N VAL A 122 -1.79 1.26 -19.74
CA VAL A 122 -2.31 -0.08 -19.46
C VAL A 122 -1.17 -1.09 -19.30
N GLN A 123 -0.18 -1.05 -20.20
CA GLN A 123 1.02 -1.90 -20.09
C GLN A 123 1.85 -1.59 -18.84
N LEU A 124 1.94 -0.32 -18.44
CA LEU A 124 2.59 0.06 -17.20
C LEU A 124 1.89 -0.56 -15.98
N PHE A 125 0.56 -0.52 -15.93
CA PHE A 125 -0.18 -1.13 -14.82
C PHE A 125 -0.04 -2.66 -14.81
N ASP A 126 -0.06 -3.30 -15.96
CA ASP A 126 0.23 -4.74 -16.04
C ASP A 126 1.68 -5.04 -15.59
N LEU A 127 2.65 -4.17 -15.89
CA LEU A 127 4.03 -4.35 -15.40
C LEU A 127 4.12 -4.21 -13.87
N ILE A 128 3.43 -3.23 -13.29
CA ILE A 128 3.37 -3.04 -11.82
C ILE A 128 2.76 -4.27 -11.16
N GLU A 129 1.61 -4.74 -11.66
CA GLU A 129 0.92 -5.91 -11.12
C GLU A 129 1.76 -7.19 -11.29
N ALA A 130 2.49 -7.36 -12.40
CA ALA A 130 3.39 -8.50 -12.57
C ALA A 130 4.51 -8.51 -11.51
N ILE A 131 5.03 -7.33 -11.16
CA ILE A 131 6.05 -7.18 -10.11
C ILE A 131 5.43 -7.44 -8.73
N ASP A 132 4.22 -6.97 -8.47
CA ASP A 132 3.53 -7.24 -7.20
C ASP A 132 3.24 -8.74 -7.01
N GLN A 133 2.81 -9.43 -8.08
CA GLN A 133 2.64 -10.89 -8.07
C GLN A 133 3.96 -11.63 -7.84
N PHE A 134 5.06 -11.11 -8.39
CA PHE A 134 6.39 -11.65 -8.13
C PHE A 134 6.80 -11.51 -6.65
N PHE A 135 6.61 -10.35 -6.03
CA PHE A 135 6.90 -10.17 -4.60
C PHE A 135 5.95 -10.96 -3.67
N ALA A 136 4.74 -11.25 -4.13
CA ALA A 136 3.82 -12.13 -3.40
C ALA A 136 4.26 -13.62 -3.44
N ASP A 137 5.12 -14.00 -4.39
CA ASP A 137 5.64 -15.36 -4.53
C ASP A 137 6.84 -15.61 -3.62
N THR A 138 6.55 -16.02 -2.38
CA THR A 138 7.56 -16.35 -1.36
C THR A 138 8.51 -17.50 -1.75
N ARG A 139 8.25 -18.22 -2.85
CA ARG A 139 9.11 -19.29 -3.36
C ARG A 139 10.07 -18.84 -4.46
N THR A 140 10.03 -17.57 -4.86
CA THR A 140 10.87 -17.04 -5.93
C THR A 140 11.68 -15.85 -5.43
N LEU A 141 13.00 -16.03 -5.34
CA LEU A 141 13.97 -15.04 -4.86
C LEU A 141 13.59 -14.43 -3.50
N PRO A 142 13.42 -15.25 -2.44
CA PRO A 142 12.97 -14.76 -1.13
C PRO A 142 13.96 -13.78 -0.45
N ASP A 143 15.20 -13.75 -0.92
CA ASP A 143 16.26 -12.84 -0.49
C ASP A 143 16.17 -11.46 -1.17
N LEU A 144 15.45 -11.36 -2.28
CA LEU A 144 15.22 -10.10 -2.97
C LEU A 144 14.16 -9.29 -2.23
N THR A 145 14.54 -8.12 -1.72
CA THR A 145 13.64 -7.23 -1.00
C THR A 145 13.63 -5.85 -1.62
N LEU A 146 12.44 -5.29 -1.80
CA LEU A 146 12.26 -3.97 -2.35
C LEU A 146 12.32 -2.90 -1.25
N LYS A 147 13.35 -2.06 -1.27
CA LYS A 147 13.51 -0.94 -0.33
C LYS A 147 12.85 0.33 -0.89
N LEU A 148 11.53 0.45 -0.74
CA LEU A 148 10.83 1.69 -1.10
C LEU A 148 10.99 2.75 -0.01
N GLN A 149 11.41 3.95 -0.41
CA GLN A 149 11.32 5.13 0.44
C GLN A 149 10.01 5.87 0.14
N PRO A 150 9.23 6.26 1.16
CA PRO A 150 8.01 7.01 0.93
C PRO A 150 8.32 8.39 0.34
N VAL A 151 7.51 8.81 -0.63
CA VAL A 151 7.67 10.12 -1.26
C VAL A 151 7.44 11.22 -0.21
N SER A 152 8.43 12.11 -0.07
CA SER A 152 8.32 13.17 0.93
C SER A 152 7.19 14.14 0.55
N ARG A 153 6.30 14.43 1.51
CA ARG A 153 5.21 15.43 1.36
C ARG A 153 5.73 16.81 0.95
N ARG A 154 7.02 17.07 1.15
CA ARG A 154 7.69 18.34 0.84
C ARG A 154 7.74 18.63 -0.66
N TYR A 155 7.58 17.63 -1.52
CA TYR A 155 7.58 17.76 -2.98
C TYR A 155 6.20 17.88 -3.60
N HIS A 156 5.10 17.87 -2.82
CA HIS A 156 3.83 18.38 -3.31
C HIS A 156 4.02 19.85 -3.68
N LYS A 157 4.18 20.15 -4.99
CA LYS A 157 3.92 21.50 -5.48
C LYS A 157 2.48 21.80 -5.09
N VAL A 158 2.32 22.59 -4.03
CA VAL A 158 1.07 23.21 -3.62
C VAL A 158 0.70 24.16 -4.75
N ASN A 159 0.06 23.63 -5.79
CA ASN A 159 -0.43 24.39 -6.93
C ASN A 159 -1.91 24.76 -6.74
N GLU A 160 -2.38 24.69 -5.49
CA GLU A 160 -3.64 25.29 -5.08
C GLU A 160 -3.32 26.59 -4.35
N SER A 161 -3.80 27.71 -4.89
CA SER A 161 -3.75 29.00 -4.22
C SER A 161 -4.28 28.83 -2.79
N ALA A 162 -3.64 29.43 -1.79
CA ALA A 162 -4.06 29.36 -0.38
C ALA A 162 -5.57 29.69 -0.16
N ALA A 163 -6.22 30.33 -1.13
CA ALA A 163 -7.65 30.63 -1.17
C ALA A 163 -8.58 29.40 -1.32
N SER A 164 -8.18 28.29 -1.97
CA SER A 164 -9.04 27.09 -2.10
C SER A 164 -9.05 26.22 -0.84
N ARG A 165 -7.99 26.32 -0.03
CA ARG A 165 -7.78 25.50 1.17
C ARG A 165 -8.57 25.97 2.40
N THR A 166 -9.16 27.16 2.36
CA THR A 166 -9.95 27.73 3.47
C THR A 166 -11.43 27.44 3.37
N VAL A 167 -11.94 26.94 2.24
CA VAL A 167 -13.37 26.63 2.06
C VAL A 167 -13.91 25.64 3.10
N PRO A 168 -13.29 24.47 3.36
CA PRO A 168 -13.82 23.54 4.37
C PRO A 168 -13.68 24.08 5.81
N PHE A 169 -12.64 24.89 6.07
CA PHE A 169 -12.44 25.52 7.37
C PHE A 169 -13.49 26.60 7.65
N LEU A 170 -13.81 27.43 6.66
CA LEU A 170 -14.84 28.46 6.75
C LEU A 170 -16.24 27.85 6.86
N ALA A 171 -16.52 26.78 6.11
CA ALA A 171 -17.79 26.04 6.22
C ALA A 171 -17.97 25.42 7.63
N GLY A 172 -16.91 24.85 8.21
CA GLY A 172 -16.94 24.26 9.54
C GLY A 172 -17.16 25.30 10.66
N LEU A 173 -16.47 26.44 10.60
CA LEU A 173 -16.67 27.54 11.55
C LEU A 173 -18.07 28.15 11.45
N GLY A 174 -18.61 28.30 10.24
CA GLY A 174 -19.98 28.78 10.03
C GLY A 174 -21.03 27.87 10.70
N SER A 175 -20.87 26.56 10.57
CA SER A 175 -21.79 25.59 11.20
C SER A 175 -21.75 25.63 12.72
N LEU A 176 -20.56 25.83 13.33
CA LEU A 176 -20.43 25.86 14.79
C LEU A 176 -21.11 27.10 15.39
N VAL A 177 -20.96 28.26 14.74
CA VAL A 177 -21.64 29.51 15.14
C VAL A 177 -23.16 29.37 14.99
N ALA A 178 -23.63 28.78 13.89
CA ALA A 178 -25.05 28.54 13.67
C ALA A 178 -25.67 27.61 14.75
N CYS A 179 -25.00 26.52 15.10
CA CYS A 179 -25.45 25.62 16.17
C CYS A 179 -25.43 26.31 17.54
N ALA A 180 -24.40 27.11 17.85
CA ALA A 180 -24.32 27.85 19.11
C ALA A 180 -25.48 28.86 19.26
N LEU A 181 -25.84 29.56 18.18
CA LEU A 181 -26.99 30.46 18.15
C LEU A 181 -28.32 29.71 18.33
N LEU A 182 -28.49 28.57 17.67
CA LEU A 182 -29.68 27.72 17.85
C LEU A 182 -29.79 27.19 19.28
N PHE A 183 -28.69 26.75 19.88
CA PHE A 183 -28.68 26.30 21.28
C PHE A 183 -28.90 27.45 22.27
N TYR A 184 -28.45 28.66 21.96
CA TYR A 184 -28.72 29.84 22.79
C TYR A 184 -30.21 30.24 22.79
N LEU A 185 -30.90 30.06 21.66
CA LEU A 185 -32.33 30.37 21.52
C LEU A 185 -33.26 29.27 22.07
N LEU A 186 -32.73 28.06 22.33
CA LEU A 186 -33.50 27.00 22.94
C LEU A 186 -33.74 27.30 24.43
N PRO A 187 -34.99 27.27 24.91
CA PRO A 187 -35.29 27.49 26.32
C PRO A 187 -34.62 26.42 27.17
N VAL A 188 -34.00 26.83 28.27
CA VAL A 188 -33.34 25.92 29.22
C VAL A 188 -34.38 24.90 29.73
N PRO A 189 -34.18 23.59 29.48
CA PRO A 189 -35.13 22.58 29.92
C PRO A 189 -35.13 22.50 31.45
N GLN A 190 -36.32 22.60 32.03
CA GLN A 190 -36.53 22.44 33.46
C GLN A 190 -36.25 20.98 33.84
N VAL A 191 -35.12 20.72 34.51
CA VAL A 191 -34.79 19.39 35.04
C VAL A 191 -35.74 19.10 36.20
N ARG A 192 -36.70 18.20 35.98
CA ARG A 192 -37.54 17.69 37.09
C ARG A 192 -36.69 16.75 37.93
N LYS A 193 -36.60 17.05 39.23
CA LYS A 193 -36.02 16.12 40.19
C LYS A 193 -36.85 14.83 40.16
N PRO A 194 -36.24 13.64 40.07
CA PRO A 194 -36.95 12.39 40.18
C PRO A 194 -37.78 12.38 41.46
N GLU A 195 -39.07 12.05 41.34
CA GLU A 195 -39.94 11.86 42.50
C GLU A 195 -39.33 10.73 43.35
N ASN A 196 -39.07 10.98 44.63
CA ASN A 196 -38.61 9.91 45.50
C ASN A 196 -39.70 8.83 45.57
N PRO A 197 -39.36 7.54 45.41
CA PRO A 197 -40.34 6.48 45.53
C PRO A 197 -41.00 6.53 46.92
N PRO A 198 -42.30 6.21 47.03
CA PRO A 198 -43.00 6.23 48.32
C PRO A 198 -42.28 5.32 49.31
N ILE A 199 -42.00 5.85 50.51
CA ILE A 199 -41.51 5.05 51.62
C ILE A 199 -42.60 4.00 51.93
N PRO A 200 -42.31 2.69 51.88
CA PRO A 200 -43.28 1.68 52.28
C PRO A 200 -43.65 1.91 53.75
N ALA A 201 -44.95 2.03 54.03
CA ALA A 201 -45.45 2.02 55.39
C ALA A 201 -44.98 0.73 56.07
N ALA A 202 -44.34 0.87 57.24
CA ALA A 202 -43.91 -0.25 58.05
C ALA A 202 -45.12 -1.14 58.36
N SER A 203 -45.13 -2.36 57.82
CA SER A 203 -46.06 -3.40 58.26
C SER A 203 -45.65 -3.85 59.67
N PRO A 204 -46.58 -3.97 60.61
CA PRO A 204 -46.28 -4.50 61.94
C PRO A 204 -45.88 -5.98 61.82
N SER A 205 -44.70 -6.33 62.34
CA SER A 205 -44.26 -7.71 62.46
C SER A 205 -45.21 -8.52 63.36
N PRO A 206 -45.62 -9.72 62.95
CA PRO A 206 -46.44 -10.59 63.80
C PRO A 206 -45.62 -11.13 64.99
N THR A 207 -46.23 -11.06 66.16
CA THR A 207 -45.74 -11.58 67.44
C THR A 207 -45.59 -13.09 67.39
N VAL A 208 -44.39 -13.61 67.67
CA VAL A 208 -44.14 -15.04 67.86
C VAL A 208 -44.64 -15.47 69.26
N PRO A 209 -45.42 -16.56 69.42
CA PRO A 209 -45.81 -17.04 70.73
C PRO A 209 -44.65 -17.77 71.42
N THR A 210 -44.27 -17.29 72.60
CA THR A 210 -43.31 -17.93 73.51
C THR A 210 -43.99 -19.10 74.21
N ASN A 211 -43.45 -20.31 74.05
CA ASN A 211 -43.86 -21.49 74.83
C ASN A 211 -43.06 -21.55 76.15
N PRO A 212 -43.66 -21.96 77.29
CA PRO A 212 -43.06 -21.78 78.60
C PRO A 212 -42.01 -22.84 78.93
N VAL A 213 -40.92 -22.41 79.57
CA VAL A 213 -39.85 -23.25 80.12
C VAL A 213 -40.22 -23.66 81.57
N PRO A 214 -40.09 -24.93 81.99
CA PRO A 214 -40.39 -25.34 83.35
C PRO A 214 -39.28 -24.98 84.35
N PRO A 215 -39.60 -24.85 85.65
CA PRO A 215 -38.73 -24.22 86.65
C PRO A 215 -37.59 -25.14 87.15
N PRO A 216 -36.51 -24.55 87.69
CA PRO A 216 -35.31 -25.26 88.10
C PRO A 216 -35.43 -25.89 89.50
N ARG A 217 -34.50 -26.80 89.81
CA ARG A 217 -34.36 -27.47 91.11
C ARG A 217 -33.41 -26.71 92.03
#